data_AF-Q31DR0-F1
#
_entry.id   AF-Q31DR0-F1
#
_cell.length_a   1.000
_cell.length_b   1.000
_cell.length_c   1.000
_cell.angle_alpha   90.00
_cell.angle_beta   90.00
_cell.angle_gamma   90.00
#
_symmetry.space_group_name_H-M   'P 1'
#
loop_
_entity.id
_entity.type
_entity.pdbx_description
1 polymer ?
#
loop_
_entity_poly.entity_id
_entity_poly.type
_entity_poly.pdbx_seq_one_letter_code
_entity_poly.pdbx_strand_id
1 'polypeptide(L)'
;MAKRTFKTELDMEKIDWMLQLPMAQRAKELRQCDLNSLAKAMARFHSSKVNQMAKALSPSTEKEFIRTVKMHKGEIPFPKKSAPKTKTIIKYRYGLPILASIILLLTIFFIDHLMPK
;
A
#
# COMPACT_ATOMS: atom_id res chain seq x y z
N MET A 1 3.58 -8.23 22.29
CA MET A 1 3.41 -9.68 22.06
C MET A 1 3.92 -10.00 20.66
N ALA A 2 4.88 -10.91 20.54
CA ALA A 2 5.36 -11.36 19.22
C ALA A 2 4.23 -12.13 18.51
N LYS A 3 3.89 -11.74 17.28
CA LYS A 3 2.90 -12.46 16.46
C LYS A 3 3.47 -13.82 16.06
N ARG A 4 2.65 -14.87 16.10
CA ARG A 4 3.08 -16.22 15.69
C ARG A 4 3.38 -16.24 14.19
N THR A 5 4.53 -16.79 13.83
CA THR A 5 4.99 -16.91 12.43
C THR A 5 4.98 -18.37 11.99
N PHE A 6 4.52 -18.64 10.77
CA PHE A 6 4.45 -19.99 10.20
C PHE A 6 5.59 -20.20 9.19
N LYS A 7 6.51 -21.13 9.47
CA LYS A 7 7.69 -21.44 8.63
C LYS A 7 7.96 -22.93 8.44
N THR A 8 7.47 -23.80 9.31
CA THR A 8 7.82 -25.22 9.42
C THR A 8 6.68 -26.15 8.99
N GLU A 9 6.94 -27.45 8.89
CA GLU A 9 5.88 -28.42 8.55
C GLU A 9 4.85 -28.58 9.68
N LEU A 10 5.29 -28.46 10.94
CA LEU A 10 4.43 -28.43 12.13
C LEU A 10 3.36 -27.30 12.06
N ASP A 11 3.69 -26.23 11.33
CA ASP A 11 2.78 -25.10 11.12
C ASP A 11 1.62 -25.45 10.17
N MET A 12 1.78 -26.45 9.30
CA MET A 12 0.71 -26.90 8.40
C MET A 12 -0.36 -27.68 9.15
N GLU A 13 0.03 -28.56 10.07
CA GLU A 13 -0.91 -29.27 10.95
C GLU A 13 -1.73 -28.28 11.78
N LYS A 14 -1.08 -27.21 12.25
CA LYS A 14 -1.76 -26.14 12.98
C LYS A 14 -2.74 -25.36 12.11
N ILE A 15 -2.42 -25.14 10.83
CA ILE A 15 -3.35 -24.53 9.88
C ILE A 15 -4.56 -25.42 9.64
N ASP A 16 -4.36 -26.73 9.48
CA ASP A 16 -5.46 -27.68 9.34
C ASP A 16 -6.32 -27.74 10.62
N TRP A 17 -5.71 -27.71 11.81
CA TRP A 17 -6.44 -27.56 13.07
C TRP A 17 -7.26 -26.26 13.12
N MET A 18 -6.67 -25.12 12.74
CA MET A 18 -7.39 -23.84 12.69
C MET A 18 -8.57 -23.84 11.71
N LEU A 19 -8.49 -24.61 10.62
CA LEU A 19 -9.59 -24.79 9.66
C LEU A 19 -10.76 -25.59 10.24
N GLN A 20 -10.50 -26.46 11.22
CA GLN A 20 -11.53 -27.22 11.94
C GLN A 20 -12.21 -26.41 13.05
N LEU A 21 -11.57 -25.34 13.53
CA LEU A 21 -12.15 -24.50 14.59
C LEU A 21 -13.41 -23.76 14.14
N PRO A 22 -14.36 -23.48 15.07
CA PRO A 22 -15.47 -22.57 14.85
C PRO A 22 -15.00 -21.16 14.45
N MET A 23 -15.80 -20.44 13.65
CA MET A 23 -15.47 -19.11 13.12
C MET A 23 -14.99 -18.13 14.20
N ALA A 24 -15.69 -18.06 15.34
CA ALA A 24 -15.35 -17.12 16.42
C ALA A 24 -13.99 -17.41 17.06
N GLN A 25 -13.61 -18.69 17.20
CA GLN A 25 -12.32 -19.08 17.74
C GLN A 25 -11.21 -18.88 16.71
N ARG A 26 -11.47 -19.22 15.45
CA ARG A 26 -10.55 -18.97 14.34
C ARG A 26 -10.20 -17.49 14.21
N ALA A 27 -11.19 -16.60 14.33
CA ALA A 27 -10.97 -15.15 14.30
C ALA A 27 -10.07 -14.67 15.46
N LYS A 28 -10.18 -15.29 16.66
CA LYS A 28 -9.31 -14.97 17.80
C LYS A 28 -7.87 -15.42 17.56
N GLU A 29 -7.67 -16.64 17.07
CA GLU A 29 -6.34 -17.16 16.74
C GLU A 29 -5.68 -16.36 15.61
N LEU A 30 -6.43 -16.01 14.57
CA LEU A 30 -5.93 -15.20 13.45
C LEU A 30 -5.42 -13.82 13.87
N ARG A 31 -5.98 -13.22 14.92
CA ARG A 31 -5.48 -11.94 15.47
C ARG A 31 -4.11 -12.07 16.13
N GLN A 32 -3.75 -13.27 16.60
CA GLN A 32 -2.46 -13.56 17.23
C GLN A 32 -1.39 -13.98 16.19
N CYS A 33 -1.80 -14.18 14.94
CA CYS A 33 -0.98 -14.68 13.86
C CYS A 33 -0.45 -13.54 12.97
N ASP A 34 0.71 -13.75 12.38
CA ASP A 34 1.18 -12.90 11.28
C ASP A 34 0.54 -13.35 9.96
N LEU A 35 -0.38 -12.53 9.46
CA LEU A 35 -1.17 -12.80 8.24
C LEU A 35 -0.29 -12.99 7.00
N ASN A 36 0.87 -12.34 6.91
CA ASN A 36 1.77 -12.52 5.76
C ASN A 36 2.43 -13.91 5.79
N SER A 37 2.91 -14.33 6.96
CA SER A 37 3.46 -15.68 7.13
C SER A 37 2.40 -16.76 6.89
N LEU A 38 1.18 -16.53 7.38
CA LEU A 38 0.04 -17.41 7.14
C LEU A 38 -0.33 -17.46 5.65
N ALA A 39 -0.36 -16.32 4.96
CA ALA A 39 -0.65 -16.26 3.53
C ALA A 39 0.38 -17.03 2.70
N LYS A 40 1.66 -16.93 3.08
CA LYS A 40 2.75 -17.71 2.46
C LYS A 40 2.58 -19.22 2.67
N ALA A 41 2.21 -19.64 3.88
CA ALA A 41 1.96 -21.06 4.16
C ALA A 41 0.70 -21.57 3.43
N MET A 42 -0.36 -20.76 3.40
CA MET A 42 -1.63 -21.05 2.75
C MET A 42 -1.55 -21.09 1.22
N ALA A 43 -0.48 -20.56 0.62
CA ALA A 43 -0.21 -20.68 -0.82
C ALA A 43 -0.08 -22.15 -1.28
N ARG A 44 0.26 -23.09 -0.38
CA ARG A 44 0.34 -24.52 -0.70
C ARG A 44 -1.01 -25.24 -0.70
N PHE A 45 -2.07 -24.60 -0.22
CA PHE A 45 -3.40 -25.21 -0.08
C PHE A 45 -4.36 -24.82 -1.21
N HIS A 46 -5.41 -25.61 -1.37
CA HIS A 46 -6.47 -25.35 -2.34
C HIS A 46 -7.23 -24.05 -2.01
N SER A 47 -7.71 -23.35 -3.04
CA SER A 47 -8.43 -22.06 -2.92
C SER A 47 -9.63 -22.11 -1.96
N SER A 48 -10.31 -23.26 -1.87
CA SER A 48 -11.42 -23.50 -0.94
C SER A 48 -11.00 -23.31 0.53
N LYS A 49 -9.88 -23.94 0.95
CA LYS A 49 -9.35 -23.80 2.32
C LYS A 49 -8.89 -22.37 2.61
N VAL A 50 -8.29 -21.71 1.62
CA VAL A 50 -7.89 -20.29 1.73
C VAL A 50 -9.09 -19.40 1.99
N ASN A 51 -10.18 -19.56 1.23
CA ASN A 51 -11.41 -18.80 1.43
C ASN A 51 -12.05 -19.10 2.78
N GLN A 52 -12.03 -20.37 3.21
CA GLN A 52 -12.54 -20.76 4.53
C GLN A 52 -11.76 -20.09 5.67
N MET A 53 -10.43 -19.99 5.56
CA MET A 53 -9.60 -19.26 6.51
C MET A 53 -9.89 -17.75 6.48
N ALA A 54 -9.99 -17.18 5.27
CA ALA A 54 -10.18 -15.75 5.05
C ALA A 54 -11.55 -15.24 5.53
N LYS A 55 -12.61 -16.06 5.49
CA LYS A 55 -13.95 -15.74 6.02
C LYS A 55 -13.99 -15.41 7.51
N ALA A 56 -12.99 -15.83 8.28
CA ALA A 56 -12.89 -15.48 9.70
C ALA A 56 -12.21 -14.11 9.95
N LEU A 57 -11.74 -13.44 8.89
CA LEU A 57 -11.20 -12.09 8.93
C LEU A 57 -12.29 -11.05 8.63
N SER A 58 -11.99 -9.77 8.85
CA SER A 58 -12.86 -8.68 8.41
C SER A 58 -12.89 -8.59 6.88
N PRO A 59 -13.95 -8.04 6.27
CA PRO A 59 -14.10 -8.00 4.81
C PRO A 59 -12.96 -7.28 4.05
N SER A 60 -12.33 -6.29 4.69
CA SER A 60 -11.17 -5.59 4.13
C SER A 60 -9.93 -6.48 4.12
N THR A 61 -9.65 -7.11 5.26
CA THR A 61 -8.48 -7.98 5.44
C THR A 61 -8.63 -9.32 4.72
N GLU A 62 -9.85 -9.82 4.55
CA GLU A 62 -10.15 -11.02 3.75
C GLU A 62 -9.67 -10.85 2.30
N LYS A 63 -10.06 -9.74 1.65
CA LYS A 63 -9.67 -9.45 0.27
C LYS A 63 -8.16 -9.30 0.13
N GLU A 64 -7.54 -8.60 1.08
CA GLU A 64 -6.08 -8.42 1.12
C GLU A 64 -5.37 -9.75 1.32
N PHE A 65 -5.83 -10.59 2.24
CA PHE A 65 -5.26 -11.90 2.53
C PHE A 65 -5.33 -12.84 1.32
N ILE A 66 -6.50 -12.96 0.68
CA ILE A 66 -6.66 -13.77 -0.54
C ILE A 66 -5.72 -13.26 -1.63
N ARG A 67 -5.62 -11.95 -1.81
CA ARG A 67 -4.72 -11.34 -2.79
C ARG A 67 -3.26 -11.69 -2.48
N THR A 68 -2.82 -11.60 -1.22
CA THR A 68 -1.46 -11.95 -0.80
C THR A 68 -1.17 -13.44 -1.01
N VAL A 69 -2.13 -14.33 -0.73
CA VAL A 69 -1.99 -15.77 -1.03
C VAL A 69 -1.81 -16.01 -2.53
N LYS A 70 -2.60 -15.35 -3.39
CA LYS A 70 -2.46 -15.44 -4.85
C LYS A 70 -1.11 -14.93 -5.35
N MET A 71 -0.58 -13.86 -4.73
CA MET A 71 0.77 -13.39 -5.04
C MET A 71 1.83 -14.45 -4.68
N HIS A 72 1.71 -15.09 -3.52
CA HIS A 72 2.62 -16.16 -3.11
C HIS A 72 2.48 -17.44 -3.94
N LYS A 73 1.30 -17.72 -4.50
CA LYS A 73 1.10 -18.79 -5.49
C LYS A 73 1.74 -18.49 -6.85
N GLY A 74 2.07 -17.22 -7.13
CA GLY A 74 2.54 -16.77 -8.44
C GLY A 74 1.42 -16.48 -9.44
N GLU A 75 0.15 -16.49 -9.01
CA GLU A 75 -0.99 -16.15 -9.88
C GLU A 75 -1.03 -14.64 -10.22
N ILE A 76 -0.48 -13.79 -9.34
CA ILE A 76 -0.49 -12.34 -9.49
C ILE A 76 0.90 -11.79 -9.15
N PRO A 77 1.49 -10.89 -9.96
CA PRO A 77 2.74 -10.24 -9.60
C PRO A 77 2.58 -9.35 -8.36
N PHE A 78 3.59 -9.32 -7.50
CA PHE A 78 3.64 -8.35 -6.40
C PHE A 78 3.55 -6.93 -6.97
N PRO A 79 2.80 -6.02 -6.33
CA PRO A 79 2.68 -4.65 -6.82
C PRO A 79 4.09 -4.07 -6.92
N LYS A 80 4.53 -3.77 -8.14
CA LYS A 80 5.78 -3.04 -8.36
C LYS A 80 5.66 -1.75 -7.56
N LYS A 81 6.66 -1.48 -6.70
CA LYS A 81 6.76 -0.20 -5.98
C LYS A 81 6.55 0.89 -7.02
N SER A 82 5.42 1.60 -6.95
CA SER A 82 5.17 2.72 -7.84
C SER A 82 6.35 3.66 -7.63
N ALA A 83 7.19 3.81 -8.66
CA ALA A 83 8.22 4.84 -8.63
C ALA A 83 7.56 6.14 -8.16
N PRO A 84 8.17 6.90 -7.24
CA PRO A 84 7.59 8.14 -6.79
C PRO A 84 7.29 8.94 -8.05
N LYS A 85 6.01 9.27 -8.27
CA LYS A 85 5.63 10.16 -9.37
C LYS A 85 6.42 11.44 -9.13
N THR A 86 7.51 11.62 -9.86
CA THR A 86 8.25 12.87 -9.93
C THR A 86 7.22 13.86 -10.41
N LYS A 87 6.60 14.59 -9.49
CA LYS A 87 5.75 15.72 -9.80
C LYS A 87 6.65 16.64 -10.60
N THR A 88 6.47 16.64 -11.91
CA THR A 88 7.20 17.46 -12.85
C THR A 88 7.06 18.89 -12.39
N ILE A 89 8.14 19.43 -11.82
CA ILE A 89 8.28 20.83 -11.40
C ILE A 89 8.42 21.65 -12.70
N ILE A 90 7.37 21.71 -13.52
CA ILE A 90 7.32 22.51 -14.76
C ILE A 90 6.58 23.84 -14.48
N LYS A 91 6.49 24.29 -13.23
CA LYS A 91 5.74 25.50 -12.87
C LYS A 91 6.57 26.79 -12.79
N TYR A 92 7.90 26.74 -12.93
CA TYR A 92 8.74 27.91 -12.64
C TYR A 92 9.55 28.50 -13.80
N ARG A 93 9.37 28.01 -15.05
CA ARG A 93 10.15 28.57 -16.17
C ARG A 93 9.62 29.90 -16.70
N TYR A 94 8.33 30.19 -16.50
CA TYR A 94 7.67 31.40 -17.02
C TYR A 94 7.32 32.47 -15.97
N GLY A 95 7.44 32.18 -14.67
CA GLY A 95 7.14 33.16 -13.62
C GLY A 95 8.21 34.25 -13.46
N LEU A 96 9.49 33.88 -13.65
CA LEU A 96 10.63 34.79 -13.52
C LEU A 96 10.62 35.95 -14.55
N PRO A 97 10.37 35.73 -15.87
CA PRO A 97 10.36 36.83 -16.85
C PRO A 97 9.16 37.77 -16.67
N ILE A 98 7.99 37.27 -16.26
CA ILE A 98 6.80 38.12 -16.05
C ILE A 98 7.05 39.11 -14.89
N LEU A 99 7.65 38.63 -13.79
CA LEU A 99 7.98 39.49 -12.65
C LEU A 99 8.97 40.59 -13.03
N ALA A 100 9.97 40.26 -13.85
CA ALA A 100 10.96 41.22 -14.33
C ALA A 100 10.33 42.32 -15.21
N SER A 101 9.38 41.96 -16.08
CA SER A 101 8.65 42.95 -16.90
C SER A 101 7.81 43.92 -16.07
N ILE A 102 7.19 43.45 -14.98
CA ILE A 102 6.40 44.33 -14.08
C ILE A 102 7.30 45.32 -13.35
N ILE A 103 8.45 44.85 -12.83
CA ILE A 103 9.42 45.72 -12.13
C ILE A 103 9.96 46.79 -13.09
N LEU A 104 10.24 46.42 -14.35
CA LEU A 104 10.74 47.36 -15.36
C LEU A 104 9.72 48.45 -15.73
N LEU A 105 8.44 48.11 -15.81
CA LEU A 105 7.36 49.08 -16.02
C LEU A 105 7.24 50.07 -14.87
N LEU A 106 7.35 49.58 -13.63
CA LEU A 106 7.31 50.43 -12.43
C LEU A 106 8.49 51.38 -12.38
N THR A 107 9.71 50.95 -12.70
CA THR A 107 10.87 51.85 -12.71
C THR A 107 10.77 52.93 -13.78
N ILE A 108 10.24 52.61 -14.98
CA ILE A 108 10.00 53.63 -16.02
C ILE A 108 9.00 54.68 -15.52
N PHE A 109 7.86 54.24 -14.97
CA PHE A 109 6.85 55.15 -14.44
C PHE A 109 7.39 56.03 -13.29
N PHE A 110 8.20 55.46 -12.40
CA PHE A 110 8.83 56.22 -11.32
C PHE A 110 9.83 57.26 -11.85
N ILE A 111 10.62 56.94 -12.88
CA ILE A 111 11.56 57.90 -13.48
C ILE A 111 10.80 59.04 -14.16
N ASP A 112 9.72 58.73 -14.89
CA ASP A 112 8.88 59.72 -15.56
C ASP A 112 8.20 60.68 -14.56
N HIS A 113 7.81 60.16 -13.39
CA HIS A 113 7.25 60.98 -12.31
C HIS A 113 8.30 61.79 -11.53
N LEU A 114 9.55 61.31 -11.42
CA LEU A 114 10.63 62.01 -10.69
C LEU A 114 11.39 63.04 -11.53
N MET A 115 11.36 62.92 -12.86
CA MET A 115 11.80 63.96 -13.79
C MET A 115 10.60 64.46 -14.62
N PRO A 116 9.75 65.34 -14.06
CA PRO A 116 8.76 66.01 -14.88
C PRO A 116 9.51 66.90 -15.88
N LYS A 117 9.17 66.75 -17.16
CA LYS A 117 9.59 67.67 -18.21
C LYS A 117 8.91 69.02 -18.02
#